data_AF-A0A9E2AW67-F1
#
_entry.id   AF-A0A9E2AW67-F1
#
_cell.length_a   1.000
_cell.length_b   1.000
_cell.length_c   1.000
_cell.angle_alpha   90.00
_cell.angle_beta   90.00
_cell.angle_gamma   90.00
#
_symmetry.space_group_name_H-M   'P 1'
#
loop_
_entity.id
_entity.type
_entity.pdbx_description
1 polymer ?
#
loop_
_entity_poly.entity_id
_entity_poly.type
_entity_poly.pdbx_seq_one_letter_code
_entity_poly.pdbx_strand_id
1 'polypeptide(L)'
;IDELLAEMSTASNEDLIDFRSQWLVSPDFPFEKAKEHLMANSPAIAAFLNLKWELTTSLDDKINSVQKYWGFAENEELKARMIAKYHKLVSPEYIKEAFNSESIKIRQALALAYDKVPMQLKKEYESLLDDQSYVTLENALYRLWISFPKDRAHYLDDTQDIIGLPNKNVRLLWLLLAVLTKDYHNDLKEDYLSELFWYTSPQYSMETRQAAFGLIGEVFKFSDQNLLDLIKASEHHSWQFRKYARDLLDDLLNDVEQRQRIIELMEGLNVDEFRYINTKLNTK
;
A
#
# COMPACT_ATOMS: atom_id res chain seq x y z
N ILE A 1 -14.17 30.54 -3.85
CA ILE A 1 -14.93 29.98 -2.71
C ILE A 1 -16.16 30.82 -2.44
N ASP A 2 -16.04 32.14 -2.31
CA ASP A 2 -17.20 33.00 -2.04
C ASP A 2 -18.26 32.97 -3.15
N GLU A 3 -17.86 33.00 -4.42
CA GLU A 3 -18.78 32.81 -5.57
C GLU A 3 -19.47 31.44 -5.54
N LEU A 4 -18.75 30.37 -5.18
CA LEU A 4 -19.32 29.03 -5.06
C LEU A 4 -20.37 28.95 -3.94
N LEU A 5 -20.11 29.56 -2.78
CA LEU A 5 -21.05 29.58 -1.66
C LEU A 5 -22.30 30.41 -1.98
N ALA A 6 -22.16 31.50 -2.73
CA ALA A 6 -23.30 32.30 -3.19
C ALA A 6 -24.20 31.50 -4.14
N GLU A 7 -23.62 30.79 -5.11
CA GLU A 7 -24.37 29.90 -6.00
C GLU A 7 -25.05 28.75 -5.24
N MET A 8 -24.35 28.12 -4.29
CA MET A 8 -24.90 27.06 -3.45
C MET A 8 -26.06 27.54 -2.58
N SER A 9 -25.94 28.72 -1.95
CA SER A 9 -27.01 29.33 -1.15
C SER A 9 -28.23 29.63 -2.02
N THR A 10 -28.01 30.15 -3.24
CA THR A 10 -29.09 30.42 -4.20
C THR A 10 -29.78 29.13 -4.66
N ALA A 11 -29.02 28.09 -4.97
CA ALA A 11 -29.57 26.81 -5.46
C ALA A 11 -30.28 25.99 -4.37
N SER A 12 -29.80 26.04 -3.13
CA SER A 12 -30.39 25.33 -1.99
C SER A 12 -31.50 26.11 -1.29
N ASN A 13 -31.54 27.44 -1.49
CA ASN A 13 -32.37 28.37 -0.72
C ASN A 13 -32.08 28.32 0.79
N GLU A 14 -30.84 28.00 1.16
CA GLU A 14 -30.33 27.96 2.54
C GLU A 14 -29.27 29.05 2.78
N ASP A 15 -29.24 29.60 3.99
CA ASP A 15 -28.17 30.51 4.43
C ASP A 15 -26.94 29.72 4.86
N LEU A 16 -25.80 29.99 4.22
CA LEU A 16 -24.53 29.29 4.43
C LEU A 16 -23.54 30.09 5.28
N ILE A 17 -23.94 31.20 5.91
CA ILE A 17 -23.07 32.00 6.77
C ILE A 17 -22.49 31.17 7.92
N ASP A 18 -23.34 30.44 8.65
CA ASP A 18 -22.92 29.58 9.76
C ASP A 18 -22.05 28.41 9.28
N PHE A 19 -22.42 27.81 8.14
CA PHE A 19 -21.62 26.76 7.52
C PHE A 19 -20.21 27.26 7.20
N ARG A 20 -20.10 28.43 6.56
CA ARG A 20 -18.81 29.05 6.22
C ARG A 20 -17.99 29.34 7.47
N SER A 21 -18.61 29.96 8.47
CA SER A 21 -17.94 30.28 9.73
C SER A 21 -17.41 29.03 10.41
N GLN A 22 -18.20 27.95 10.45
CA GLN A 22 -17.86 26.74 11.19
C GLN A 22 -16.88 25.82 10.46
N TRP A 23 -17.04 25.63 9.15
CA TRP A 23 -16.31 24.59 8.39
C TRP A 23 -15.17 25.13 7.53
N LEU A 24 -15.23 26.41 7.11
CA LEU A 24 -14.28 26.98 6.16
C LEU A 24 -13.36 28.03 6.76
N VAL A 25 -13.84 28.78 7.76
CA VAL A 25 -13.08 29.89 8.37
C VAL A 25 -12.54 29.51 9.76
N SER A 26 -13.24 28.65 10.50
CA SER A 26 -12.79 28.20 11.82
C SER A 26 -11.35 27.68 11.77
N PRO A 27 -10.46 28.12 12.67
CA PRO A 27 -9.08 27.61 12.73
C PRO A 27 -9.05 26.13 13.16
N ASP A 28 -10.04 25.70 13.93
CA ASP A 28 -10.17 24.32 14.40
C ASP A 28 -11.24 23.57 13.61
N PHE A 29 -10.93 22.32 13.23
CA PHE A 29 -11.91 21.43 12.61
C PHE A 29 -12.97 21.01 13.64
N PRO A 30 -14.28 21.18 13.38
CA PRO A 30 -15.35 20.86 14.32
C PRO A 30 -15.61 19.34 14.38
N PHE A 31 -14.64 18.62 14.96
CA PHE A 31 -14.57 17.15 14.92
C PHE A 31 -15.81 16.45 15.49
N GLU A 32 -16.29 16.87 16.67
CA GLU A 32 -17.45 16.20 17.31
C GLU A 32 -18.72 16.38 16.47
N LYS A 33 -18.95 17.56 15.88
CA LYS A 33 -20.09 17.78 14.97
C LYS A 33 -19.98 16.91 13.72
N ALA A 34 -18.79 16.77 13.14
CA ALA A 34 -18.57 15.88 11.99
C ALA A 34 -18.86 14.43 12.37
N LYS A 35 -18.36 13.98 13.53
CA LYS A 35 -18.55 12.63 14.04
C LYS A 35 -20.03 12.33 14.30
N GLU A 36 -20.74 13.22 15.00
CA GLU A 36 -22.17 13.09 15.25
C GLU A 36 -22.97 13.00 13.96
N HIS A 37 -22.69 13.89 12.99
CA HIS A 37 -23.34 13.85 11.68
C HIS A 37 -23.08 12.51 10.96
N LEU A 38 -21.84 12.02 10.96
CA LEU A 38 -21.48 10.76 10.31
C LEU A 38 -22.15 9.55 10.99
N MET A 39 -22.22 9.54 12.32
CA MET A 39 -22.93 8.49 13.06
C MET A 39 -24.43 8.51 12.77
N ALA A 40 -25.04 9.69 12.69
CA ALA A 40 -26.46 9.82 12.37
C ALA A 40 -26.82 9.34 10.95
N ASN A 41 -25.90 9.51 9.99
CA ASN A 41 -26.16 9.22 8.59
C ASN A 41 -25.55 7.91 8.07
N SER A 42 -24.77 7.19 8.89
CA SER A 42 -24.15 5.93 8.49
C SER A 42 -24.22 4.91 9.63
N PRO A 43 -25.10 3.90 9.51
CA PRO A 43 -25.18 2.81 10.48
C PRO A 43 -23.85 2.08 10.67
N ALA A 44 -23.05 1.93 9.62
CA ALA A 44 -21.73 1.30 9.69
C ALA A 44 -20.74 2.13 10.52
N ILE A 45 -20.71 3.46 10.34
CA ILE A 45 -19.84 4.35 11.13
C ILE A 45 -20.30 4.38 12.59
N ALA A 46 -21.60 4.51 12.84
CA ALA A 46 -22.17 4.47 14.18
C ALA A 46 -21.79 3.17 14.90
N ALA A 47 -22.01 2.01 14.24
CA ALA A 47 -21.66 0.71 14.78
C ALA A 47 -20.17 0.60 15.12
N PHE A 48 -19.29 1.02 14.22
CA PHE A 48 -17.84 0.97 14.45
C PHE A 48 -17.39 1.86 15.62
N LEU A 49 -17.92 3.08 15.72
CA LEU A 49 -17.57 4.02 16.78
C LEU A 49 -18.14 3.59 18.14
N ASN A 50 -19.36 3.06 18.18
CA ASN A 50 -19.95 2.50 19.38
C ASN A 50 -19.15 1.28 19.87
N LEU A 51 -18.80 0.34 18.97
CA LEU A 51 -17.93 -0.77 19.30
C LEU A 51 -16.58 -0.29 19.85
N LYS A 52 -15.95 0.69 19.19
CA LYS A 52 -14.68 1.26 19.66
C LYS A 52 -14.84 1.82 21.08
N TRP A 53 -15.91 2.56 21.35
CA TRP A 53 -16.18 3.13 22.67
C TRP A 53 -16.38 2.03 23.71
N GLU A 54 -17.20 1.01 23.43
CA GLU A 54 -17.43 -0.15 24.31
C GLU A 54 -16.11 -0.85 24.67
N LEU A 55 -15.25 -1.11 23.68
CA LEU A 55 -13.96 -1.79 23.89
C LEU A 55 -12.95 -0.97 24.72
N THR A 56 -13.13 0.35 24.79
CA THR A 56 -12.27 1.25 25.56
C THR A 56 -12.78 1.57 26.96
N THR A 57 -14.10 1.49 27.17
CA THR A 57 -14.75 1.94 28.42
C THR A 57 -15.28 0.81 29.27
N SER A 58 -15.61 -0.34 28.68
CA SER A 58 -16.18 -1.46 29.42
C SER A 58 -15.12 -2.43 29.94
N LEU A 59 -15.38 -2.98 31.13
CA LEU A 59 -14.71 -4.17 31.69
C LEU A 59 -15.32 -5.48 31.16
N ASP A 60 -16.37 -5.39 30.32
CA ASP A 60 -17.08 -6.53 29.74
C ASP A 60 -16.19 -7.39 28.83
N ASP A 61 -16.70 -8.58 28.55
CA ASP A 61 -16.09 -9.52 27.61
C ASP A 61 -16.04 -8.91 26.19
N LYS A 62 -14.86 -8.36 25.86
CA LYS A 62 -14.54 -7.75 24.56
C LYS A 62 -14.82 -8.67 23.38
N ILE A 63 -14.68 -9.98 23.56
CA ILE A 63 -14.96 -10.96 22.51
C ILE A 63 -16.45 -10.96 22.21
N ASN A 64 -17.31 -11.01 23.24
CA ASN A 64 -18.76 -10.95 23.05
C ASN A 64 -19.22 -9.64 22.39
N SER A 65 -18.63 -8.50 22.76
CA SER A 65 -18.89 -7.23 22.07
C SER A 65 -18.55 -7.34 20.59
N VAL A 66 -17.34 -7.75 20.23
CA VAL A 66 -16.94 -7.87 18.82
C VAL A 66 -17.83 -8.85 18.05
N GLN A 67 -18.15 -10.01 18.64
CA GLN A 67 -19.02 -11.00 18.01
C GLN A 67 -20.45 -10.48 17.79
N LYS A 68 -21.01 -9.75 18.76
CA LYS A 68 -22.32 -9.08 18.62
C LYS A 68 -22.32 -8.16 17.40
N TYR A 69 -21.35 -7.24 17.32
CA TYR A 69 -21.27 -6.31 16.19
C TYR A 69 -20.99 -7.01 14.86
N TRP A 70 -20.24 -8.11 14.87
CA TRP A 70 -19.97 -8.91 13.69
C TRP A 70 -21.27 -9.51 13.12
N GLY A 71 -22.12 -10.07 13.98
CA GLY A 71 -23.40 -10.67 13.60
C GLY A 71 -24.37 -9.68 12.96
N PHE A 72 -24.32 -8.40 13.35
CA PHE A 72 -25.14 -7.32 12.77
C PHE A 72 -24.51 -6.62 11.56
N ALA A 73 -23.24 -6.89 11.26
CA ALA A 73 -22.53 -6.21 10.18
C ALA A 73 -22.95 -6.77 8.81
N GLU A 74 -24.03 -6.22 8.25
CA GLU A 74 -24.43 -6.49 6.86
C GLU A 74 -23.52 -5.76 5.85
N ASN A 75 -22.86 -4.70 6.29
CA ASN A 75 -22.02 -3.85 5.45
C ASN A 75 -20.57 -4.39 5.37
N GLU A 76 -20.07 -4.56 4.14
CA GLU A 76 -18.71 -5.03 3.86
C GLU A 76 -17.58 -4.13 4.42
N GLU A 77 -17.77 -2.81 4.45
CA GLU A 77 -16.78 -1.87 5.00
C GLU A 77 -16.64 -2.02 6.51
N LEU A 78 -17.76 -2.21 7.20
CA LEU A 78 -17.74 -2.45 8.65
C LEU A 78 -16.99 -3.76 8.95
N LYS A 79 -17.30 -4.85 8.24
CA LYS A 79 -16.59 -6.13 8.39
C LYS A 79 -15.10 -6.01 8.08
N ALA A 80 -14.74 -5.39 6.95
CA ALA A 80 -13.34 -5.15 6.58
C ALA A 80 -12.60 -4.33 7.65
N ARG A 81 -13.23 -3.28 8.18
CA ARG A 81 -12.66 -2.45 9.24
C ARG A 81 -12.50 -3.20 10.56
N MET A 82 -13.48 -4.06 10.90
CA MET A 82 -13.42 -4.93 12.07
C MET A 82 -12.30 -5.96 11.94
N ILE A 83 -12.10 -6.58 10.77
CA ILE A 83 -10.96 -7.47 10.50
C ILE A 83 -9.65 -6.69 10.70
N ALA A 84 -9.51 -5.53 10.05
CA ALA A 84 -8.29 -4.74 10.09
C ALA A 84 -7.89 -4.28 11.50
N LYS A 85 -8.85 -4.07 12.41
CA LYS A 85 -8.58 -3.55 13.76
C LYS A 85 -8.71 -4.58 14.88
N TYR A 86 -9.60 -5.54 14.73
CA TYR A 86 -10.08 -6.40 15.81
C TYR A 86 -10.08 -7.89 15.45
N HIS A 87 -9.42 -8.34 14.36
CA HIS A 87 -9.39 -9.75 13.96
C HIS A 87 -9.04 -10.73 15.09
N LYS A 88 -8.19 -10.34 16.06
CA LYS A 88 -7.81 -11.18 17.21
C LYS A 88 -8.96 -11.42 18.21
N LEU A 89 -10.01 -10.62 18.15
CA LEU A 89 -11.20 -10.70 18.99
C LEU A 89 -12.41 -11.27 18.24
N VAL A 90 -12.30 -11.44 16.91
CA VAL A 90 -13.31 -12.12 16.09
C VAL A 90 -13.11 -13.63 16.26
N SER A 91 -14.20 -14.40 16.30
CA SER A 91 -14.09 -15.86 16.42
C SER A 91 -13.33 -16.45 15.22
N PRO A 92 -12.50 -17.48 15.44
CA PRO A 92 -11.79 -18.15 14.35
C PRO A 92 -12.73 -18.64 13.23
N GLU A 93 -13.93 -19.10 13.58
CA GLU A 93 -14.94 -19.57 12.64
C GLU A 93 -15.42 -18.46 11.71
N TYR A 94 -15.71 -17.27 12.25
CA TYR A 94 -16.10 -16.11 11.45
C TYR A 94 -14.98 -15.59 10.56
N ILE A 95 -13.74 -15.60 11.06
CA ILE A 95 -12.58 -15.27 10.24
C ILE A 95 -12.45 -16.25 9.07
N LYS A 96 -12.56 -17.56 9.31
CA LYS A 96 -12.49 -18.58 8.26
C LYS A 96 -13.62 -18.44 7.23
N GLU A 97 -14.85 -18.19 7.68
CA GLU A 97 -15.98 -17.93 6.79
C GLU A 97 -15.72 -16.70 5.91
N ALA A 98 -15.17 -15.63 6.47
CA ALA A 98 -14.90 -14.39 5.76
C ALA A 98 -13.91 -14.52 4.60
N PHE A 99 -13.04 -15.54 4.57
CA PHE A 99 -12.18 -15.79 3.41
C PHE A 99 -12.98 -16.16 2.15
N ASN A 100 -14.16 -16.78 2.32
CA ASN A 100 -15.05 -17.15 1.22
C ASN A 100 -16.03 -16.03 0.83
N SER A 101 -15.90 -14.84 1.43
CA SER A 101 -16.76 -13.69 1.13
C SER A 101 -16.58 -13.24 -0.33
N GLU A 102 -17.68 -12.93 -1.01
CA GLU A 102 -17.66 -12.31 -2.35
C GLU A 102 -17.06 -10.89 -2.34
N SER A 103 -17.10 -10.20 -1.19
CA SER A 103 -16.52 -8.87 -1.02
C SER A 103 -14.99 -8.87 -1.09
N ILE A 104 -14.45 -8.17 -2.08
CA ILE A 104 -13.01 -7.93 -2.25
C ILE A 104 -12.43 -7.20 -1.03
N LYS A 105 -13.16 -6.26 -0.43
CA LYS A 105 -12.69 -5.47 0.72
C LYS A 105 -12.46 -6.32 1.95
N ILE A 106 -13.34 -7.31 2.18
CA ILE A 106 -13.19 -8.28 3.26
C ILE A 106 -11.94 -9.14 3.03
N ARG A 107 -11.76 -9.68 1.82
CA ARG A 107 -10.59 -10.52 1.49
C ARG A 107 -9.27 -9.74 1.54
N GLN A 108 -9.25 -8.49 1.08
CA GLN A 108 -8.09 -7.60 1.22
C GLN A 108 -7.77 -7.30 2.68
N ALA A 109 -8.79 -7.02 3.51
CA ALA A 109 -8.60 -6.82 4.95
C ALA A 109 -8.02 -8.07 5.62
N LEU A 110 -8.47 -9.27 5.23
CA LEU A 110 -7.92 -10.53 5.72
C LEU A 110 -6.46 -10.71 5.28
N ALA A 111 -6.14 -10.51 4.01
CA ALA A 111 -4.77 -10.62 3.51
C ALA A 111 -3.77 -9.72 4.27
N LEU A 112 -4.23 -8.59 4.80
CA LEU A 112 -3.43 -7.63 5.57
C LEU A 112 -3.49 -7.82 7.09
N ALA A 113 -4.46 -8.57 7.63
CA ALA A 113 -4.76 -8.60 9.06
C ALA A 113 -3.63 -9.19 9.91
N TYR A 114 -2.92 -10.20 9.39
CA TYR A 114 -1.91 -10.95 10.13
C TYR A 114 -0.53 -10.67 9.56
N ASP A 115 0.36 -10.09 10.38
CA ASP A 115 1.78 -9.94 10.01
C ASP A 115 2.47 -11.29 9.86
N LYS A 116 2.08 -12.27 10.67
CA LYS A 116 2.46 -13.68 10.55
C LYS A 116 1.22 -14.54 10.58
N VAL A 117 0.98 -15.25 9.49
CA VAL A 117 -0.20 -16.10 9.29
C VAL A 117 -0.15 -17.29 10.27
N PRO A 118 -1.18 -17.46 11.12
CA PRO A 118 -1.29 -18.64 11.97
C PRO A 118 -1.46 -19.92 11.15
N MET A 119 -0.89 -21.04 11.61
CA MET A 119 -0.99 -22.33 10.92
C MET A 119 -2.44 -22.76 10.67
N GLN A 120 -3.35 -22.42 11.58
CA GLN A 120 -4.78 -22.75 11.48
C GLN A 120 -5.50 -22.01 10.35
N LEU A 121 -4.93 -20.92 9.84
CA LEU A 121 -5.44 -20.11 8.73
C LEU A 121 -4.62 -20.29 7.44
N LYS A 122 -3.61 -21.18 7.45
CA LYS A 122 -2.70 -21.37 6.31
C LYS A 122 -3.47 -21.69 5.04
N LYS A 123 -4.38 -22.66 5.10
CA LYS A 123 -5.19 -23.10 3.95
C LYS A 123 -6.09 -21.99 3.40
N GLU A 124 -6.70 -21.22 4.29
CA GLU A 124 -7.55 -20.09 3.93
C GLU A 124 -6.75 -18.98 3.26
N TYR A 125 -5.52 -18.70 3.72
CA TYR A 125 -4.61 -17.78 3.02
C TYR A 125 -4.13 -18.32 1.68
N GLU A 126 -3.83 -19.61 1.58
CA GLU A 126 -3.42 -20.25 0.31
C GLU A 126 -4.52 -20.09 -0.75
N SER A 127 -5.80 -20.15 -0.36
CA SER A 127 -6.90 -19.89 -1.29
C SER A 127 -6.92 -18.48 -1.88
N LEU A 128 -6.26 -17.50 -1.23
CA LEU A 128 -6.14 -16.13 -1.75
C LEU A 128 -5.08 -15.98 -2.84
N LEU A 129 -4.23 -17.00 -3.08
CA LEU A 129 -3.31 -17.00 -4.22
C LEU A 129 -4.05 -17.12 -5.56
N ASP A 130 -5.28 -17.64 -5.56
CA ASP A 130 -6.16 -17.73 -6.72
C ASP A 130 -7.21 -16.59 -6.79
N ASP A 131 -7.07 -15.55 -5.94
CA ASP A 131 -8.04 -14.45 -5.89
C ASP A 131 -8.03 -13.62 -7.17
N GLN A 132 -9.21 -13.22 -7.63
CA GLN A 132 -9.39 -12.33 -8.78
C GLN A 132 -8.79 -10.93 -8.58
N SER A 133 -8.64 -10.50 -7.32
CA SER A 133 -8.00 -9.24 -6.95
C SER A 133 -6.49 -9.44 -6.84
N TYR A 134 -5.73 -8.88 -7.80
CA TYR A 134 -4.26 -8.89 -7.76
C TYR A 134 -3.67 -8.22 -6.51
N VAL A 135 -4.39 -7.29 -5.89
CA VAL A 135 -3.98 -6.70 -4.61
C VAL A 135 -4.10 -7.73 -3.49
N THR A 136 -5.16 -8.54 -3.49
CA THR A 136 -5.33 -9.59 -2.48
C THR A 136 -4.27 -10.67 -2.65
N LEU A 137 -4.04 -11.10 -3.89
CA LEU A 137 -3.04 -12.09 -4.26
C LEU A 137 -1.63 -11.65 -3.87
N GLU A 138 -1.22 -10.43 -4.25
CA GLU A 138 0.09 -9.87 -3.89
C GLU A 138 0.32 -9.92 -2.37
N ASN A 139 -0.67 -9.46 -1.59
CA ASN A 139 -0.57 -9.47 -0.14
C ASN A 139 -0.54 -10.90 0.42
N ALA A 140 -1.37 -11.81 -0.10
CA ALA A 140 -1.38 -13.20 0.31
C ALA A 140 -0.03 -13.89 0.03
N LEU A 141 0.53 -13.70 -1.17
CA LEU A 141 1.84 -14.22 -1.55
C LEU A 141 2.92 -13.76 -0.58
N TYR A 142 3.00 -12.46 -0.31
CA TYR A 142 3.97 -11.93 0.63
C TYR A 142 3.77 -12.50 2.05
N ARG A 143 2.52 -12.52 2.56
CA ARG A 143 2.20 -13.03 3.90
C ARG A 143 2.48 -14.51 4.05
N LEU A 144 2.18 -15.33 3.05
CA LEU A 144 2.50 -16.76 3.03
C LEU A 144 4.02 -16.98 2.98
N TRP A 145 4.73 -16.26 2.12
CA TRP A 145 6.18 -16.38 1.96
C TRP A 145 6.96 -16.04 3.25
N ILE A 146 6.55 -15.01 3.98
CA ILE A 146 7.18 -14.67 5.28
C ILE A 146 6.79 -15.65 6.39
N SER A 147 5.57 -16.19 6.34
CA SER A 147 5.02 -17.01 7.43
C SER A 147 5.46 -18.48 7.37
N PHE A 148 5.64 -19.02 6.16
CA PHE A 148 5.92 -20.44 5.92
C PHE A 148 7.16 -20.63 5.03
N PRO A 149 8.38 -20.48 5.57
CA PRO A 149 9.61 -20.58 4.78
C PRO A 149 9.83 -21.90 4.03
N LYS A 150 9.26 -23.00 4.52
CA LYS A 150 9.37 -24.33 3.90
C LYS A 150 8.56 -24.47 2.62
N ASP A 151 7.54 -23.63 2.45
CA ASP A 151 6.56 -23.72 1.35
C ASP A 151 6.76 -22.62 0.30
N ARG A 152 7.82 -21.80 0.43
CA ARG A 152 8.11 -20.66 -0.46
C ARG A 152 8.19 -21.06 -1.93
N ALA A 153 8.87 -22.17 -2.23
CA ALA A 153 9.00 -22.65 -3.60
C ALA A 153 7.63 -22.93 -4.22
N HIS A 154 6.74 -23.61 -3.47
CA HIS A 154 5.39 -23.90 -3.92
C HIS A 154 4.58 -22.62 -4.20
N TYR A 155 4.60 -21.64 -3.31
CA TYR A 155 3.89 -20.38 -3.54
C TYR A 155 4.42 -19.59 -4.75
N LEU A 156 5.73 -19.66 -4.99
CA LEU A 156 6.33 -19.06 -6.18
C LEU A 156 5.91 -19.82 -7.44
N ASP A 157 5.91 -21.15 -7.42
CA ASP A 157 5.49 -21.96 -8.58
C ASP A 157 4.02 -21.69 -8.95
N ASP A 158 3.15 -21.57 -7.95
CA ASP A 158 1.71 -21.32 -8.16
C ASP A 158 1.44 -19.93 -8.75
N THR A 159 2.33 -18.96 -8.53
CA THR A 159 2.13 -17.56 -8.91
C THR A 159 3.08 -17.04 -9.99
N GLN A 160 3.93 -17.91 -10.56
CA GLN A 160 5.03 -17.53 -11.45
C GLN A 160 4.61 -16.77 -12.72
N ASP A 161 3.44 -17.13 -13.27
CA ASP A 161 2.93 -16.59 -14.53
C ASP A 161 2.03 -15.35 -14.34
N ILE A 162 1.85 -14.89 -13.09
CA ILE A 162 0.92 -13.82 -12.76
C ILE A 162 1.62 -12.46 -12.79
N ILE A 163 1.20 -11.59 -13.72
CA ILE A 163 1.78 -10.25 -13.87
C ILE A 163 1.22 -9.26 -12.84
N GLY A 164 -0.11 -9.29 -12.63
CA GLY A 164 -0.81 -8.38 -11.74
C GLY A 164 -1.41 -7.15 -12.42
N LEU A 165 -1.52 -6.06 -11.66
CA LEU A 165 -2.00 -4.75 -12.08
C LEU A 165 -1.10 -4.14 -13.17
N PRO A 166 -1.52 -3.02 -13.83
CA PRO A 166 -0.69 -2.34 -14.82
C PRO A 166 0.72 -1.95 -14.34
N ASN A 167 0.87 -1.66 -13.03
CA ASN A 167 2.17 -1.39 -12.41
C ASN A 167 3.02 -2.66 -12.17
N LYS A 168 2.52 -3.85 -12.53
CA LYS A 168 3.15 -5.17 -12.39
C LYS A 168 3.42 -5.59 -10.95
N ASN A 169 2.54 -5.19 -10.02
CA ASN A 169 2.69 -5.44 -8.59
C ASN A 169 3.04 -6.91 -8.25
N VAL A 170 2.32 -7.88 -8.82
CA VAL A 170 2.57 -9.31 -8.56
C VAL A 170 3.89 -9.76 -9.15
N ARG A 171 4.20 -9.43 -10.42
CA ARG A 171 5.47 -9.84 -11.04
C ARG A 171 6.68 -9.27 -10.32
N LEU A 172 6.65 -7.99 -9.95
CA LEU A 172 7.74 -7.33 -9.25
C LEU A 172 7.99 -7.99 -7.89
N LEU A 173 6.93 -8.22 -7.11
CA LEU A 173 7.02 -8.95 -5.85
C LEU A 173 7.56 -10.36 -6.07
N TRP A 174 7.02 -11.09 -7.05
CA TRP A 174 7.42 -12.47 -7.34
C TRP A 174 8.91 -12.56 -7.66
N LEU A 175 9.43 -11.69 -8.53
CA LEU A 175 10.86 -11.64 -8.88
C LEU A 175 11.74 -11.40 -7.67
N LEU A 176 11.38 -10.41 -6.83
CA LEU A 176 12.09 -10.14 -5.59
C LEU A 176 12.13 -11.39 -4.70
N LEU A 177 10.98 -12.02 -4.46
CA LEU A 177 10.88 -13.19 -3.59
C LEU A 177 11.62 -14.40 -4.18
N ALA A 178 11.59 -14.60 -5.49
CA ALA A 178 12.32 -15.67 -6.17
C ALA A 178 13.84 -15.51 -6.00
N VAL A 179 14.36 -14.29 -6.20
CA VAL A 179 15.80 -13.98 -5.98
C VAL A 179 16.21 -14.25 -4.53
N LEU A 180 15.38 -13.85 -3.57
CA LEU A 180 15.66 -14.02 -2.13
C LEU A 180 15.44 -15.45 -1.61
N THR A 181 14.77 -16.32 -2.36
CA THR A 181 14.48 -17.68 -1.90
C THR A 181 15.67 -18.58 -2.13
N LYS A 182 16.25 -19.10 -1.04
CA LYS A 182 17.36 -20.05 -1.11
C LYS A 182 16.91 -21.32 -1.85
N ASP A 183 17.78 -21.84 -2.72
CA ASP A 183 17.58 -23.11 -3.43
C ASP A 183 16.37 -23.16 -4.39
N TYR A 184 15.80 -22.00 -4.74
CA TYR A 184 14.76 -21.85 -5.76
C TYR A 184 15.38 -21.33 -7.07
N HIS A 185 15.28 -22.10 -8.16
CA HIS A 185 15.75 -21.75 -9.51
C HIS A 185 17.10 -21.00 -9.50
N ASN A 186 18.11 -21.56 -8.83
CA ASN A 186 19.39 -20.86 -8.58
C ASN A 186 20.10 -20.44 -9.87
N ASP A 187 19.92 -21.20 -10.95
CA ASP A 187 20.41 -20.95 -12.31
C ASP A 187 19.70 -19.78 -13.01
N LEU A 188 18.48 -19.45 -12.62
CA LEU A 188 17.68 -18.35 -13.20
C LEU A 188 17.69 -17.08 -12.34
N LYS A 189 18.35 -17.09 -11.18
CA LYS A 189 18.34 -15.94 -10.25
C LYS A 189 18.91 -14.67 -10.86
N GLU A 190 19.96 -14.79 -11.67
CA GLU A 190 20.54 -13.64 -12.37
C GLU A 190 19.56 -13.07 -13.41
N ASP A 191 18.84 -13.93 -14.12
CA ASP A 191 17.80 -13.51 -15.06
C ASP A 191 16.63 -12.82 -14.34
N TYR A 192 16.18 -13.36 -13.21
CA TYR A 192 15.13 -12.74 -12.40
C TYR A 192 15.54 -11.38 -11.84
N LEU A 193 16.77 -11.26 -11.34
CA LEU A 193 17.30 -9.99 -10.85
C LEU A 193 17.44 -8.98 -12.00
N SER A 194 17.90 -9.44 -13.16
CA SER A 194 18.01 -8.61 -14.36
C SER A 194 16.65 -8.11 -14.83
N GLU A 195 15.63 -8.96 -14.85
CA GLU A 195 14.25 -8.55 -15.16
C GLU A 195 13.72 -7.53 -14.14
N LEU A 196 13.91 -7.77 -12.84
CA LEU A 196 13.49 -6.84 -11.79
C LEU A 196 14.12 -5.46 -11.99
N PHE A 197 15.43 -5.42 -12.24
CA PHE A 197 16.17 -4.17 -12.44
C PHE A 197 15.73 -3.47 -13.73
N TRP A 198 15.44 -4.25 -14.78
CA TRP A 198 15.00 -3.71 -16.06
C TRP A 198 13.68 -2.94 -15.98
N TYR A 199 12.79 -3.24 -15.05
CA TYR A 199 11.54 -2.49 -14.85
C TYR A 199 11.73 -1.03 -14.43
N THR A 200 12.94 -0.59 -14.08
CA THR A 200 13.27 0.82 -13.85
C THR A 200 13.44 1.63 -15.14
N SER A 201 13.59 0.96 -16.28
CA SER A 201 13.86 1.56 -17.60
C SER A 201 12.76 2.52 -18.08
N PRO A 202 13.11 3.60 -18.80
CA PRO A 202 12.16 4.57 -19.35
C PRO A 202 11.17 4.01 -20.37
N GLN A 203 11.31 2.76 -20.81
CA GLN A 203 10.34 2.09 -21.67
C GLN A 203 9.04 1.69 -20.96
N TYR A 204 9.06 1.61 -19.62
CA TYR A 204 7.91 1.27 -18.80
C TYR A 204 7.16 2.51 -18.32
N SER A 205 5.91 2.32 -17.89
CA SER A 205 5.10 3.42 -17.34
C SER A 205 5.71 3.95 -16.04
N MET A 206 5.34 5.17 -15.65
CA MET A 206 5.81 5.79 -14.41
C MET A 206 5.48 4.93 -13.19
N GLU A 207 4.30 4.31 -13.18
CA GLU A 207 3.81 3.48 -12.09
C GLU A 207 4.63 2.19 -11.94
N THR A 208 4.95 1.53 -13.06
CA THR A 208 5.83 0.34 -13.04
C THR A 208 7.23 0.72 -12.57
N ARG A 209 7.79 1.81 -13.08
CA ARG A 209 9.13 2.27 -12.71
C ARG A 209 9.19 2.65 -11.23
N GLN A 210 8.19 3.38 -10.73
CA GLN A 210 8.07 3.74 -9.32
C GLN A 210 7.97 2.50 -8.42
N ALA A 211 7.16 1.52 -8.79
CA ALA A 211 7.05 0.26 -8.05
C ALA A 211 8.38 -0.52 -8.05
N ALA A 212 9.07 -0.61 -9.18
CA ALA A 212 10.37 -1.27 -9.28
C ALA A 212 11.45 -0.54 -8.45
N PHE A 213 11.56 0.78 -8.55
CA PHE A 213 12.48 1.57 -7.73
C PHE A 213 12.23 1.37 -6.24
N GLY A 214 10.97 1.45 -5.81
CA GLY A 214 10.61 1.24 -4.41
C GLY A 214 11.02 -0.14 -3.94
N LEU A 215 10.65 -1.19 -4.69
CA LEU A 215 10.91 -2.57 -4.30
C LEU A 215 12.40 -2.92 -4.28
N ILE A 216 13.17 -2.42 -5.26
CA ILE A 216 14.64 -2.61 -5.31
C ILE A 216 15.29 -1.88 -4.15
N GLY A 217 14.93 -0.62 -3.89
CA GLY A 217 15.56 0.21 -2.85
C GLY A 217 15.39 -0.30 -1.43
N GLU A 218 14.36 -1.09 -1.16
CA GLU A 218 14.14 -1.74 0.14
C GLU A 218 15.12 -2.89 0.43
N VAL A 219 15.69 -3.52 -0.61
CA VAL A 219 16.40 -4.81 -0.46
C VAL A 219 17.79 -4.82 -1.08
N PHE A 220 17.97 -4.16 -2.22
CA PHE A 220 19.21 -4.20 -2.99
C PHE A 220 19.85 -2.82 -3.09
N LYS A 221 21.15 -2.83 -3.36
CA LYS A 221 21.85 -1.67 -3.89
C LYS A 221 21.48 -1.51 -5.37
N PHE A 222 21.20 -0.30 -5.80
CA PHE A 222 20.93 -0.03 -7.21
C PHE A 222 22.17 -0.33 -8.07
N SER A 223 21.94 -0.87 -9.27
CA SER A 223 22.97 -0.94 -10.32
C SER A 223 23.19 0.41 -10.97
N ASP A 224 24.28 0.57 -11.72
CA ASP A 224 24.56 1.80 -12.48
C ASP A 224 23.42 2.13 -13.46
N GLN A 225 22.86 1.12 -14.12
CA GLN A 225 21.75 1.32 -15.03
C GLN A 225 20.50 1.83 -14.28
N ASN A 226 20.19 1.28 -13.09
CA ASN A 226 19.06 1.79 -12.31
C ASN A 226 19.29 3.22 -11.83
N LEU A 227 20.52 3.57 -11.45
CA LEU A 227 20.89 4.93 -11.06
C LEU A 227 20.71 5.90 -12.25
N LEU A 228 21.16 5.52 -13.44
CA LEU A 228 20.93 6.30 -14.66
C LEU A 228 19.44 6.46 -14.96
N ASP A 229 18.66 5.39 -14.83
CA ASP A 229 17.21 5.43 -15.03
C ASP A 229 16.51 6.35 -14.02
N LEU A 230 16.97 6.37 -12.76
CA LEU A 230 16.47 7.23 -11.69
C LEU A 230 16.84 8.69 -11.92
N ILE A 231 18.09 8.97 -12.32
CA ILE A 231 18.56 10.31 -12.68
C ILE A 231 17.73 10.85 -13.83
N LYS A 232 17.46 10.04 -14.87
CA LYS A 232 16.57 10.43 -15.96
C LYS A 232 15.13 10.68 -15.49
N ALA A 233 14.63 9.89 -14.54
CA ALA A 233 13.32 10.11 -13.94
C ALA A 233 13.24 11.43 -13.14
N SER A 234 14.36 11.94 -12.63
CA SER A 234 14.44 13.22 -11.91
C SER A 234 14.16 14.45 -12.77
N GLU A 235 14.09 14.28 -14.10
CA GLU A 235 13.72 15.32 -15.07
C GLU A 235 12.42 14.98 -15.83
N HIS A 236 11.62 14.04 -15.32
CA HIS A 236 10.39 13.63 -15.97
C HIS A 236 9.32 14.75 -16.00
N HIS A 237 8.49 14.79 -17.06
CA HIS A 237 7.46 15.83 -17.25
C HIS A 237 6.32 15.76 -16.21
N SER A 238 5.97 14.56 -15.74
CA SER A 238 5.05 14.36 -14.62
C SER A 238 5.70 14.82 -13.32
N TRP A 239 5.17 15.89 -12.73
CA TRP A 239 5.77 16.50 -11.54
C TRP A 239 5.75 15.57 -10.33
N GLN A 240 4.76 14.69 -10.19
CA GLN A 240 4.67 13.72 -9.10
C GLN A 240 5.78 12.67 -9.20
N PHE A 241 5.98 12.09 -10.39
CA PHE A 241 7.01 11.08 -10.61
C PHE A 241 8.41 11.69 -10.52
N ARG A 242 8.57 12.90 -11.06
CA ARG A 242 9.80 13.69 -10.91
C ARG A 242 10.15 13.92 -9.45
N LYS A 243 9.16 14.32 -8.64
CA LYS A 243 9.35 14.53 -7.20
C LYS A 243 9.77 13.23 -6.51
N TYR A 244 9.06 12.13 -6.76
CA TYR A 244 9.42 10.81 -6.23
C TYR A 244 10.87 10.43 -6.55
N ALA A 245 11.28 10.56 -7.82
CA ALA A 245 12.64 10.21 -8.25
C ALA A 245 13.70 11.09 -7.56
N ARG A 246 13.42 12.38 -7.40
CA ARG A 246 14.30 13.33 -6.71
C ARG A 246 14.43 13.04 -5.21
N ASP A 247 13.32 12.72 -4.55
CA ASP A 247 13.30 12.35 -3.13
C ASP A 247 14.14 11.07 -2.91
N LEU A 248 13.95 10.04 -3.76
CA LEU A 248 14.75 8.81 -3.69
C LEU A 248 16.23 9.04 -4.00
N LEU A 249 16.55 9.89 -4.98
CA LEU A 249 17.94 10.23 -5.32
C LEU A 249 18.62 10.99 -4.16
N ASP A 250 17.90 11.88 -3.48
CA ASP A 250 18.39 12.58 -2.29
C ASP A 250 18.71 11.59 -1.15
N ASP A 251 17.87 10.57 -0.96
CA ASP A 251 18.11 9.49 0.00
C ASP A 251 19.37 8.67 -0.36
N LEU A 252 19.54 8.32 -1.64
CA LEU A 252 20.71 7.59 -2.12
C LEU A 252 22.02 8.38 -2.02
N LEU A 253 21.97 9.72 -2.13
CA LEU A 253 23.13 10.58 -1.89
C LEU A 253 23.58 10.61 -0.42
N ASN A 254 22.77 10.11 0.52
CA ASN A 254 23.19 9.89 1.90
C ASN A 254 23.94 8.56 2.09
N ASP A 255 23.81 7.61 1.17
CA ASP A 255 24.54 6.35 1.18
C ASP A 255 25.90 6.52 0.51
N VAL A 256 26.99 6.21 1.23
CA VAL A 256 28.36 6.51 0.77
C VAL A 256 28.71 5.80 -0.55
N GLU A 257 28.32 4.54 -0.68
CA GLU A 257 28.62 3.73 -1.87
C GLU A 257 27.82 4.20 -3.07
N GLN A 258 26.50 4.39 -2.90
CA GLN A 258 25.63 4.86 -3.96
C GLN A 258 25.95 6.30 -4.39
N ARG A 259 26.30 7.17 -3.44
CA ARG A 259 26.79 8.53 -3.72
C ARG A 259 28.02 8.49 -4.62
N GLN A 260 28.99 7.64 -4.31
CA GLN A 260 30.21 7.53 -5.12
C GLN A 260 29.90 7.08 -6.55
N ARG A 261 29.04 6.06 -6.72
CA ARG A 261 28.59 5.60 -8.04
C ARG A 261 27.85 6.69 -8.81
N ILE A 262 26.96 7.43 -8.16
CA ILE A 262 26.25 8.56 -8.78
C ILE A 262 27.24 9.61 -9.29
N ILE A 263 28.28 9.95 -8.51
CA ILE A 263 29.33 10.91 -8.90
C ILE A 263 30.07 10.40 -10.15
N GLU A 264 30.45 9.13 -10.19
CA GLU A 264 31.14 8.52 -11.34
C GLU A 264 30.28 8.56 -12.61
N LEU A 265 28.96 8.40 -12.47
CA LEU A 265 28.02 8.46 -13.60
C LEU A 265 27.77 9.89 -14.10
N MET A 266 28.18 10.94 -13.37
CA MET A 266 27.93 12.33 -13.76
C MET A 266 28.56 12.73 -15.09
N GLU A 267 29.69 12.12 -15.47
CA GLU A 267 30.41 12.47 -16.70
C GLU A 267 29.59 12.21 -17.98
N GLY A 268 28.60 11.30 -17.91
CA GLY A 268 27.75 10.93 -19.04
C GLY A 268 26.39 11.63 -19.08
N LEU A 269 26.09 12.52 -18.12
CA LEU A 269 24.76 13.10 -17.96
C LEU A 269 24.53 14.30 -18.88
N ASN A 270 23.25 14.55 -19.19
CA ASN A 270 22.87 15.77 -19.88
C ASN A 270 22.92 17.00 -18.94
N VAL A 271 22.77 18.19 -19.51
CA VAL A 271 22.92 19.46 -18.78
C VAL A 271 21.94 19.59 -17.61
N ASP A 272 20.69 19.15 -17.76
CA ASP A 272 19.66 19.32 -16.74
C ASP A 272 19.82 18.29 -15.61
N GLU A 273 20.11 17.02 -15.96
CA GLU A 273 20.45 15.95 -15.01
C GLU A 273 21.68 16.31 -14.17
N PHE A 274 22.75 16.77 -14.83
CA PHE A 274 23.96 17.24 -14.17
C PHE A 274 23.67 18.40 -13.23
N ARG A 275 22.87 19.39 -13.67
CA ARG A 275 22.53 20.57 -12.86
C ARG A 275 21.83 20.15 -11.56
N TYR A 276 20.86 19.24 -11.63
CA TYR A 276 20.16 18.76 -10.43
C TYR A 276 21.12 18.14 -9.42
N ILE A 277 21.90 17.14 -9.84
CA ILE A 277 22.83 16.40 -8.96
C ILE A 277 23.91 17.32 -8.41
N ASN A 278 24.52 18.16 -9.25
CA ASN A 278 25.56 19.08 -8.84
C ASN A 278 25.05 20.09 -7.80
N THR A 279 23.80 20.54 -7.91
CA THR A 279 23.19 21.42 -6.89
C THR A 279 23.12 20.69 -5.55
N LYS A 280 22.71 19.42 -5.53
CA LYS A 280 22.59 18.62 -4.30
C LYS A 280 23.94 18.32 -3.64
N LEU A 281 24.97 18.04 -4.45
CA LEU A 281 26.31 17.77 -3.95
C LEU A 281 27.00 19.01 -3.34
N ASN A 282 26.70 20.21 -3.84
CA ASN A 282 27.29 21.47 -3.36
C ASN A 282 26.51 22.13 -2.20
N THR A 283 25.35 21.60 -1.82
CA THR A 283 24.53 22.15 -0.73
C THR A 283 24.80 21.45 0.63
N LYS A 284 25.74 20.49 0.68
CA LYS A 284 26.19 19.79 1.90
C LYS A 284 27.70 19.97 2.07
#